data_AF-A0A6B3HMG9-F1
#
_entry.id   AF-A0A6B3HMG9-F1
#
_cell.length_a   1.000
_cell.length_b   1.000
_cell.length_c   1.000
_cell.angle_alpha   90.00
_cell.angle_beta   90.00
_cell.angle_gamma   90.00
#
_symmetry.space_group_name_H-M   'P 1'
#
loop_
_entity.id
_entity.type
_entity.pdbx_description
1 polymer ?
#
loop_
_entity_poly.entity_id
_entity_poly.type
_entity_poly.pdbx_seq_one_letter_code
_entity_poly.pdbx_strand_id
1 'polypeptide(L)' 'SAALVRPLIEQAAEHAQRVGLEREQRAVLAGLGLPTAELPLFGDGVDLGALHDLAAELRKQGVGEGADT' A
#
# COMPACT_ATOMS: atom_id res chain seq x y z
N SER A 1 -11.97 23.35 21.95
CA SER A 1 -11.86 23.04 20.50
C SER A 1 -10.56 23.55 19.88
N ALA A 2 -10.10 24.79 20.15
CA ALA A 2 -8.84 25.33 19.58
C ALA A 2 -7.56 24.54 19.94
N ALA A 3 -7.50 23.90 21.11
CA ALA A 3 -6.33 23.13 21.55
C ALA A 3 -6.00 21.89 20.70
N LEU A 4 -6.98 21.35 19.94
CA LEU A 4 -6.76 20.20 19.06
C LEU A 4 -6.31 20.58 17.65
N VAL A 5 -6.47 21.85 17.26
CA VAL A 5 -6.20 22.30 15.89
C VAL A 5 -4.71 22.22 15.57
N ARG A 6 -3.84 22.65 16.50
CA ARG A 6 -2.39 22.64 16.28
C ARG A 6 -1.83 21.20 16.14
N PRO A 7 -2.12 20.26 17.06
CA PRO A 7 -1.67 18.87 16.90
C PRO A 7 -2.15 18.20 15.61
N LEU A 8 -3.41 18.45 15.19
CA LEU A 8 -3.93 17.86 13.95
C LEU A 8 -3.23 18.39 12.70
N ILE A 9 -2.84 19.67 12.68
CA ILE A 9 -2.05 20.24 11.58
C ILE A 9 -0.65 19.60 11.53
N GLU A 10 -0.03 19.38 12.68
CA GLU A 10 1.28 18.71 12.77
C GLU A 10 1.18 17.26 12.27
N GLN A 11 0.19 16.49 12.73
CA GLN A 11 -0.05 15.13 12.25
C GLN A 11 -0.35 15.08 10.75
N ALA A 12 -1.10 16.04 10.21
CA ALA A 12 -1.37 16.13 8.78
C ALA A 12 -0.10 16.40 7.98
N ALA A 13 0.79 17.27 8.48
CA ALA A 13 2.08 17.53 7.85
C ALA A 13 2.98 16.29 7.84
N GLU A 14 3.08 15.58 8.96
CA GLU A 14 3.83 14.31 9.06
C GLU A 14 3.27 13.24 8.10
N HIS A 15 1.94 13.12 8.02
CA HIS A 15 1.30 12.20 7.10
C HIS A 15 1.57 12.57 5.64
N ALA A 16 1.49 13.85 5.28
CA ALA A 16 1.76 14.33 3.93
C ALA A 16 3.21 14.06 3.50
N GLN A 17 4.18 14.25 4.41
CA GLN A 17 5.58 13.91 4.16
C GLN A 17 5.75 12.41 3.89
N ARG A 18 5.15 11.55 4.73
CA ARG A 18 5.20 10.10 4.53
C ARG A 18 4.61 9.68 3.17
N VAL A 19 3.41 10.18 2.84
CA VAL A 19 2.75 9.88 1.57
C VAL A 19 3.55 10.40 0.37
N GLY A 20 4.20 11.56 0.51
CA GLY A 20 5.11 12.08 -0.52
C GLY A 20 6.24 11.10 -0.83
N LEU A 21 6.95 10.64 0.20
CA LEU A 21 8.03 9.66 0.06
C LEU A 21 7.55 8.34 -0.54
N GLU A 22 6.40 7.83 -0.10
CA GLU A 22 5.82 6.60 -0.66
C GLU A 22 5.54 6.75 -2.17
N ARG A 23 5.00 7.89 -2.61
CA ARG A 23 4.73 8.16 -4.03
C ARG A 23 6.00 8.26 -4.86
N GLU A 24 7.03 8.92 -4.35
CA GLU A 24 8.34 9.01 -5.01
C GLU A 24 8.94 7.63 -5.23
N GLN A 25 8.90 6.77 -4.20
CA GLN A 25 9.41 5.40 -4.30
C GLN A 25 8.59 4.53 -5.27
N ARG A 26 7.26 4.65 -5.26
CA ARG A 26 6.41 3.97 -6.25
C ARG A 26 6.71 4.41 -7.68
N ALA A 27 7.03 5.69 -7.90
CA ALA A 27 7.44 6.18 -9.21
C ALA A 27 8.76 5.55 -9.68
N VAL A 28 9.71 5.31 -8.75
CA VAL A 28 10.96 4.58 -9.07
C VAL A 28 10.65 3.16 -9.53
N LEU A 29 9.79 2.43 -8.82
CA LEU A 29 9.38 1.07 -9.21
C LEU A 29 8.65 1.04 -10.55
N ALA A 30 7.74 1.99 -10.78
CA ALA A 30 7.02 2.12 -12.04
C ALA A 30 7.99 2.38 -13.22
N GLY A 31 9.08 3.11 -13.00
CA GLY A 31 10.12 3.37 -13.99
C GLY A 31 10.85 2.10 -14.49
N LEU A 32 10.75 0.98 -13.77
CA LEU A 32 11.34 -0.30 -14.19
C LEU A 32 10.52 -1.00 -15.28
N GLY A 33 9.28 -0.58 -15.51
CA GLY A 33 8.40 -1.19 -16.53
C GLY A 33 8.01 -2.64 -16.23
N LEU A 34 8.21 -3.10 -15.00
CA LEU A 34 7.82 -4.44 -14.55
C LEU A 34 6.40 -4.41 -13.98
N PRO A 35 5.62 -5.49 -14.13
CA PRO A 35 4.32 -5.62 -13.47
C PRO A 35 4.48 -5.54 -11.95
N THR A 36 3.64 -4.74 -11.29
CA THR A 36 3.58 -4.60 -9.83
C THR A 36 2.17 -4.88 -9.33
N ALA A 37 2.04 -5.56 -8.19
CA ALA A 37 0.77 -5.75 -7.49
C ALA A 37 0.81 -5.00 -6.14
N GLU A 38 -0.30 -4.35 -5.78
CA GLU A 38 -0.45 -3.67 -4.49
C GLU A 38 -1.33 -4.50 -3.55
N LEU A 39 -0.87 -4.72 -2.32
CA LEU A 39 -1.62 -5.50 -1.32
C LEU A 39 -1.98 -4.63 -0.11
N PRO A 40 -3.12 -4.90 0.54
CA PRO A 40 -3.53 -4.18 1.73
C PRO A 40 -2.62 -4.50 2.92
N LEU A 41 -2.48 -3.53 3.83
CA LEU A 41 -1.81 -3.72 5.11
C LEU A 41 -2.77 -4.37 6.11
N PHE A 42 -2.33 -5.45 6.76
CA PHE A 42 -3.06 -6.09 7.85
C PHE A 42 -2.49 -5.62 9.20
N GLY A 43 -3.24 -4.75 9.89
CA GLY A 43 -2.79 -4.14 11.14
C GLY A 43 -2.60 -5.12 12.31
N ASP A 44 -3.36 -6.21 12.31
CA ASP A 44 -3.35 -7.23 13.37
C ASP A 44 -2.38 -8.39 13.09
N GLY A 45 -1.62 -8.31 11.99
CA GLY A 45 -0.73 -9.38 11.52
C GLY A 45 -1.38 -10.30 10.47
N VAL A 46 -0.65 -11.36 10.08
CA VAL A 46 -1.07 -12.28 9.01
C VAL A 46 -1.31 -13.66 9.60
N ASP A 47 -2.56 -14.11 9.59
CA ASP A 47 -2.98 -15.47 9.86
C ASP A 47 -3.34 -16.22 8.56
N LEU A 48 -3.88 -17.43 8.67
CA LEU A 48 -4.28 -18.21 7.51
C LEU A 48 -5.41 -17.52 6.71
N GLY A 49 -6.34 -16.85 7.39
CA GLY A 49 -7.41 -16.08 6.74
C GLY A 49 -6.83 -14.93 5.91
N ALA A 50 -5.94 -14.14 6.52
CA ALA A 50 -5.24 -13.04 5.87
C ALA A 50 -4.43 -13.51 4.65
N LEU A 51 -3.81 -14.70 4.71
CA LEU A 51 -3.13 -15.28 3.54
C LEU A 51 -4.09 -15.59 2.38
N HIS A 52 -5.28 -16.12 2.69
CA HIS A 52 -6.30 -16.36 1.67
C HIS A 52 -6.81 -15.04 1.06
N ASP A 53 -6.99 -14.00 1.86
CA ASP A 53 -7.40 -12.67 1.41
C ASP A 53 -6.32 -12.04 0.51
N LEU A 54 -5.05 -12.10 0.91
CA LEU A 54 -3.92 -11.65 0.11
C LEU A 54 -3.84 -12.40 -1.23
N ALA A 55 -4.01 -13.73 -1.22
CA ALA A 55 -4.00 -14.53 -2.44
C ALA A 55 -5.19 -14.19 -3.36
N ALA A 56 -6.36 -13.89 -2.79
CA ALA A 56 -7.51 -13.44 -3.57
C ALA A 56 -7.24 -12.08 -4.21
N GLU A 57 -6.59 -11.17 -3.49
CA GLU A 57 -6.25 -9.84 -4.00
C GLU A 57 -5.21 -9.90 -5.13
N LEU A 58 -4.18 -10.74 -4.99
CA LEU A 58 -3.23 -11.02 -6.07
C LEU A 58 -3.91 -11.54 -7.34
N ARG A 59 -4.83 -12.51 -7.20
CA ARG A 59 -5.57 -13.06 -8.35
C ARG A 59 -6.44 -12.02 -9.04
N LYS A 60 -7.14 -11.15 -8.28
CA LYS A 60 -7.92 -10.04 -8.88
C LYS A 60 -7.06 -9.10 -9.73
N GLN A 61 -5.77 -8.99 -9.40
CA GLN A 61 -4.79 -8.19 -10.13
C GLN A 61 -4.13 -8.96 -11.29
N GLY A 62 -4.62 -10.15 -11.62
CA GLY A 62 -4.12 -10.98 -12.73
C GLY A 62 -2.84 -11.75 -12.39
N VAL A 63 -2.38 -11.73 -11.14
CA VAL A 63 -1.17 -12.44 -10.72
C VAL A 63 -1.46 -13.94 -10.72
N GLY A 64 -0.67 -14.70 -11.49
CA GLY A 64 -0.82 -16.16 -11.64
C GLY A 64 -1.65 -16.59 -12.85
N GLU A 65 -2.24 -15.67 -13.61
CA GLU A 65 -3.02 -15.99 -14.82
C GLU A 65 -2.15 -16.15 -16.09
N GLY A 66 -0.84 -15.82 -16.02
CA GLY A 66 0.09 -15.83 -17.16
C GLY A 66 1.24 -16.84 -17.08
N ALA A 67 1.18 -17.87 -16.23
CA ALA A 67 2.27 -18.85 -16.10
C ALA A 67 2.18 -20.05 -17.07
N ASP A 68 1.27 -20.02 -18.05
CA ASP A 68 0.99 -21.14 -18.98
C ASP A 68 1.29 -20.82 -20.46
N THR A 69 2.22 -19.90 -20.73
CA THR A 69 2.80 -19.68 -22.07
C THR A 69 4.31 -19.53 -22.02
#